data_AF-A0A1H9PBZ8-F1
#
_entry.id   AF-A0A1H9PBZ8-F1
#
_cell.length_a   1.000
_cell.length_b   1.000
_cell.length_c   1.000
_cell.angle_alpha   90.00
_cell.angle_beta   90.00
_cell.angle_gamma   90.00
#
_symmetry.space_group_name_H-M   'P 1'
#
loop_
_entity.id
_entity.type
_entity.pdbx_description
1 polymer ?
#
loop_
_entity_poly.entity_id
_entity_poly.type
_entity_poly.pdbx_seq_one_letter_code
_entity_poly.pdbx_strand_id
1 'polypeptide(L)' 'MLRKNDYDDPYDEFYFGENVIQFFSGPDYDYYIDIIGYEEFYKYLVLACEFYVERRHPEHKEIVEQKLKEIREAYGLE' A
#
# COMPACT_ATOMS: atom_id res chain seq x y z
N MET A 1 6.35 -1.54 4.96
CA MET A 1 5.38 -0.42 4.95
C MET A 1 5.76 0.52 6.08
N LEU A 2 6.43 1.63 5.75
CA LEU A 2 6.79 2.64 6.74
C LEU A 2 5.53 3.47 7.07
N ARG A 3 5.25 3.71 8.36
CA ARG A 3 4.09 4.51 8.81
C ARG A 3 4.56 5.84 9.41
N LYS A 4 4.10 6.92 8.78
CA LYS A 4 3.84 8.33 9.17
C LYS A 4 4.73 9.12 10.17
N ASN A 5 5.49 8.56 11.11
CA ASN A 5 5.84 9.39 12.28
C ASN A 5 7.19 10.11 12.36
N ASP A 6 8.13 9.97 11.42
CA ASP A 6 9.44 10.65 11.54
C ASP A 6 10.01 11.29 10.25
N TYR A 7 9.32 11.21 9.09
CA TYR A 7 9.84 11.62 7.76
C TYR A 7 8.94 12.64 7.02
N ASP A 8 8.18 13.47 7.74
CA ASP A 8 7.29 14.47 7.14
C ASP A 8 7.95 15.87 7.00
N ASP A 9 9.27 16.01 7.22
CA ASP A 9 9.97 17.24 6.87
C ASP A 9 10.13 17.31 5.34
N PRO A 10 9.49 18.26 4.64
CA PRO A 10 9.63 18.37 3.18
C PRO A 10 11.05 18.74 2.73
N TYR A 11 11.94 19.08 3.66
CA TYR A 11 13.36 19.33 3.43
C TYR A 11 14.25 18.11 3.75
N ASP A 12 13.68 17.01 4.22
CA ASP A 12 14.39 15.74 4.39
C ASP A 12 14.68 15.12 3.01
N GLU A 13 15.91 14.61 2.83
CA GLU A 13 16.31 13.91 1.61
C GLU A 13 15.53 12.60 1.40
N PHE A 14 14.93 12.05 2.46
CA PHE A 14 14.09 10.86 2.42
C PHE A 14 12.60 11.17 2.25
N TYR A 15 12.21 12.44 2.16
CA TYR A 15 10.82 12.82 1.91
C TYR A 15 10.40 12.46 0.48
N PHE A 16 9.34 11.66 0.35
CA PHE A 16 8.85 11.14 -0.94
C PHE A 16 7.45 11.66 -1.33
N GLY A 17 6.87 12.58 -0.54
CA GLY A 17 5.60 13.25 -0.81
C GLY A 17 4.45 12.88 0.13
N GLU A 18 3.38 13.68 0.11
CA GLU A 18 2.14 13.39 0.84
C GLU A 18 1.18 12.54 0.00
N ASN A 19 0.30 11.77 0.66
CA ASN A 19 -0.76 10.98 0.02
C ASN A 19 -0.26 9.95 -1.02
N VAL A 20 1.00 9.54 -0.88
CA VAL A 20 1.66 8.55 -1.72
C VAL A 20 2.20 7.40 -0.88
N ILE A 21 2.49 6.28 -1.54
CA ILE A 21 3.06 5.07 -0.95
C ILE A 21 4.31 4.70 -1.75
N GLN A 22 5.38 4.41 -1.02
CA GLN A 22 6.64 3.97 -1.57
C GLN A 22 6.78 2.44 -1.44
N PHE A 23 7.08 1.79 -2.57
CA PHE A 23 7.48 0.39 -2.65
C PHE A 23 8.97 0.29 -2.91
N PHE A 24 9.60 -0.67 -2.24
CA PHE A 24 11.00 -1.03 -2.44
C PHE A 24 11.09 -2.49 -2.83
N SER A 25 11.89 -2.79 -3.86
CA SER A 25 12.18 -4.15 -4.29
C SER A 25 13.65 -4.23 -4.72
N GLY A 26 14.29 -5.38 -4.50
CA GLY A 26 15.69 -5.59 -4.87
C GLY A 26 16.65 -5.58 -3.68
N PRO A 27 17.89 -6.07 -3.88
CA PRO A 27 18.92 -6.10 -2.86
C PRO A 27 19.45 -4.69 -2.55
N ASP A 28 20.06 -4.49 -1.38
CA ASP A 28 20.47 -3.20 -0.80
C ASP A 28 21.16 -2.20 -1.76
N TYR A 29 21.92 -2.66 -2.76
CA TYR A 29 22.65 -1.81 -3.70
C TYR A 29 22.05 -1.74 -5.12
N ASP A 30 21.00 -2.52 -5.41
CA ASP A 30 20.30 -2.57 -6.70
C ASP A 30 18.79 -2.61 -6.45
N TYR A 31 18.32 -1.64 -5.66
CA TYR A 31 16.91 -1.50 -5.31
C TYR A 31 16.18 -0.63 -6.33
N TYR A 32 14.92 -0.97 -6.52
CA TYR A 32 13.95 -0.27 -7.33
C TYR A 32 12.94 0.37 -6.39
N ILE A 33 12.66 1.66 -6.62
CA ILE A 33 11.67 2.43 -5.88
C ILE A 33 10.51 2.76 -6.82
N ASP A 34 9.30 2.42 -6.39
CA ASP A 34 8.07 2.91 -7.02
C ASP A 34 7.29 3.77 -6.00
N ILE A 35 6.91 4.99 -6.40
CA ILE A 35 6.09 5.89 -5.59
C ILE A 35 4.75 6.06 -6.32
N ILE A 36 3.66 5.64 -5.68
CA ILE A 36 2.32 5.66 -6.27
C ILE A 36 1.29 6.31 -5.34
N GLY A 37 0.23 6.88 -5.90
CA GLY A 37 -0.88 7.45 -5.13
C GLY A 37 -1.79 6.39 -4.50
N TYR A 38 -2.61 6.79 -3.52
CA TYR A 38 -3.54 5.87 -2.84
C TYR A 38 -4.54 5.18 -3.77
N GLU A 39 -5.04 5.86 -4.80
CA GLU A 39 -5.93 5.23 -5.79
C GLU A 39 -5.27 4.08 -6.55
N GLU A 40 -4.04 4.30 -7.00
CA GLU A 40 -3.26 3.31 -7.74
C GLU A 40 -2.86 2.15 -6.82
N PHE A 41 -2.39 2.46 -5.62
CA PHE A 41 -2.13 1.47 -4.58
C PHE A 41 -3.34 0.59 -4.31
N TYR A 42 -4.52 1.19 -4.14
CA TYR A 42 -5.72 0.45 -3.77
C TYR A 42 -6.15 -0.54 -4.87
N LYS A 43 -5.96 -0.19 -6.15
CA LYS A 43 -6.18 -1.11 -7.28
C LYS A 43 -5.29 -2.35 -7.18
N TYR A 44 -4.00 -2.17 -6.89
CA TYR A 44 -3.07 -3.29 -6.70
C TYR A 44 -3.41 -4.14 -5.47
N LEU A 45 -3.80 -3.49 -4.37
CA LEU A 45 -4.18 -4.18 -3.14
C LEU A 45 -5.41 -5.07 -3.35
N VAL A 46 -6.45 -4.57 -4.03
CA VAL A 46 -7.66 -5.34 -4.34
C VAL A 46 -7.29 -6.60 -5.15
N LEU A 47 -6.53 -6.44 -6.24
CA LEU A 47 -6.11 -7.57 -7.08
C LEU A 47 -5.28 -8.60 -6.31
N ALA A 48 -4.36 -8.15 -5.44
CA ALA A 48 -3.56 -9.06 -4.61
C ALA A 48 -4.43 -9.83 -3.60
N CYS A 49 -5.42 -9.16 -3.00
CA CYS A 49 -6.38 -9.77 -2.08
C CYS A 49 -7.30 -10.78 -2.78
N GLU A 50 -7.80 -10.47 -3.98
CA GLU A 50 -8.58 -11.40 -4.80
C GLU A 50 -7.76 -12.67 -5.10
N PHE A 51 -6.52 -12.51 -5.56
CA PHE A 51 -5.62 -13.63 -5.80
C PHE A 51 -5.38 -14.49 -4.55
N TYR A 52 -5.20 -13.85 -3.39
CA TYR A 52 -5.00 -14.53 -2.11
C TYR A 52 -6.21 -15.38 -1.70
N VAL A 53 -7.41 -14.79 -1.74
CA VAL A 53 -8.65 -15.48 -1.35
C VAL A 53 -8.97 -16.60 -2.33
N GLU A 54 -8.91 -16.34 -3.64
CA GLU A 54 -9.30 -17.32 -4.66
C GLU A 54 -8.37 -18.54 -4.72
N ARG A 55 -7.06 -18.33 -4.54
CA ARG A 55 -6.08 -19.41 -4.76
C ARG A 55 -5.62 -20.14 -3.51
N ARG A 56 -5.70 -19.51 -2.34
CA ARG A 56 -5.04 -20.01 -1.14
C ARG A 56 -5.97 -20.09 0.06
N HIS A 57 -6.86 -19.11 0.25
CA HIS A 57 -7.62 -18.95 1.49
C HIS A 57 -9.06 -18.44 1.26
N PRO A 58 -9.95 -19.25 0.66
CA PRO A 58 -11.34 -18.85 0.43
C PRO A 58 -12.09 -18.54 1.74
N GLU A 59 -11.69 -19.16 2.86
CA GLU A 59 -12.22 -18.91 4.20
C GLU A 59 -11.95 -17.49 4.72
N HIS A 60 -10.99 -16.78 4.14
CA HIS A 60 -10.65 -15.41 4.53
C HIS A 60 -11.44 -14.34 3.77
N LYS A 61 -12.40 -14.72 2.92
CA LYS A 61 -13.14 -13.75 2.08
C LYS A 61 -13.74 -12.60 2.88
N GLU A 62 -14.53 -12.88 3.92
CA GLU A 62 -15.23 -11.85 4.70
C GLU A 62 -14.26 -10.91 5.42
N ILE A 63 -13.19 -11.44 6.01
CA ILE A 63 -12.19 -10.61 6.71
C ILE A 63 -11.40 -9.73 5.73
N VAL A 64 -11.08 -10.26 4.53
CA VAL A 64 -10.39 -9.50 3.48
C VAL A 64 -11.27 -8.37 2.96
N GLU A 65 -12.54 -8.63 2.67
CA GLU A 65 -13.50 -7.60 2.23
C GLU A 65 -13.66 -6.49 3.29
N GLN A 66 -13.78 -6.87 4.56
CA GLN A 66 -13.86 -5.91 5.65
C GLN A 66 -12.58 -5.06 5.79
N LYS A 67 -11.40 -5.66 5.65
CA LYS A 67 -10.13 -4.94 5.70
C LYS A 67 -9.93 -3.99 4.51
N LEU A 68 -10.33 -4.41 3.31
CA LEU A 68 -10.30 -3.55 2.12
C LEU A 68 -11.19 -2.33 2.32
N LYS A 69 -12.39 -2.50 2.88
CA LYS A 69 -13.29 -1.39 3.23
C LYS A 69 -12.66 -0.42 4.23
N GLU A 70 -12.06 -0.93 5.31
CA GLU A 70 -11.37 -0.09 6.31
C GLU A 70 -10.22 0.71 5.68
N ILE A 71 -9.46 0.12 4.77
CA ILE A 71 -8.34 0.78 4.08
C ILE A 71 -8.86 1.85 3.12
N ARG A 72 -9.93 1.56 2.38
CA ARG A 72 -10.59 2.50 1.47
C ARG A 72 -11.04 3.77 2.20
N GLU A 73 -11.71 3.58 3.34
CA GLU A 73 -12.16 4.67 4.21
C GLU A 73 -10.97 5.45 4.79
N ALA A 74 -9.92 4.77 5.26
CA ALA A 74 -8.73 5.41 5.83
C ALA A 74 -7.97 6.29 4.82
N TYR A 75 -8.02 5.97 3.54
CA TYR A 75 -7.40 6.74 2.46
C TYR A 75 -8.33 7.72 1.75
N GLY A 76 -9.60 7.84 2.20
CA GLY A 76 -10.57 8.78 1.61
C GLY A 76 -10.93 8.44 0.16
N LEU A 77 -10.91 7.16 -0.21
CA LEU A 77 -11.20 6.70 -1.57
C LEU A 77 -12.71 6.46 -1.73
N GLU A 78 -13.44 7.33 -2.43
CA GLU A 78 -14.90 7.18 -2.66
C GLU A 78 -15.28 5.97 -3.51
#